data_AF-A0A4S3LFT4-F1
#
_entry.id   AF-A0A4S3LFT4-F1
#
_cell.length_a   1.000
_cell.length_b   1.000
_cell.length_c   1.000
_cell.angle_alpha   90.00
_cell.angle_beta   90.00
_cell.angle_gamma   90.00
#
_symmetry.space_group_name_H-M   'P 1'
#
loop_
_entity.id
_entity.type
_entity.pdbx_description
1 polymer ?
#
loop_
_entity_poly.entity_id
_entity_poly.type
_entity_poly.pdbx_seq_one_letter_code
_entity_poly.pdbx_strand_id
1 'polypeptide(L)'
;RVLEQRQMAMYHAILAEFPAQVSVSQPKGGYFLWLDLGENVDAARVYQLALAKGVSVAPGSMFSADQRFSHCIRINTSFEWAPHTARAISILAALVAEEIKQ
;
A
#
# COMPACT_ATOMS: atom_id res chain seq x y z
N ARG A 1 -7.88 -15.44 13.39
CA ARG A 1 -8.96 -14.46 13.67
C ARG A 1 -8.43 -13.04 13.90
N VAL A 2 -7.43 -12.79 14.76
CA VAL A 2 -6.91 -11.41 14.97
C VAL A 2 -6.24 -10.79 13.73
N LEU A 3 -5.37 -11.54 13.04
CA LEU A 3 -4.66 -11.03 11.85
C LEU A 3 -5.63 -10.68 10.70
N GLU A 4 -6.68 -11.47 10.54
CA GLU A 4 -7.74 -11.23 9.55
C GLU A 4 -8.52 -9.95 9.88
N GLN A 5 -8.86 -9.71 11.16
CA GLN A 5 -9.48 -8.45 11.58
C GLN A 5 -8.59 -7.24 11.30
N ARG A 6 -7.28 -7.35 11.57
CA ARG A 6 -6.30 -6.28 11.28
C ARG A 6 -6.16 -6.03 9.78
N GLN A 7 -6.10 -7.10 8.99
CA GLN A 7 -6.11 -7.01 7.52
C GLN A 7 -7.38 -6.30 7.02
N MET A 8 -8.55 -6.62 7.59
CA MET A 8 -9.80 -5.99 7.16
C MET A 8 -9.90 -4.52 7.56
N ALA A 9 -9.46 -4.14 8.76
CA ALA A 9 -9.39 -2.73 9.15
C ALA A 9 -8.49 -1.92 8.20
N MET A 10 -7.31 -2.45 7.87
CA MET A 10 -6.42 -1.83 6.89
C MET A 10 -7.05 -1.75 5.49
N TYR A 11 -7.70 -2.82 5.04
CA TYR A 11 -8.36 -2.88 3.74
C TYR A 11 -9.42 -1.78 3.60
N HIS A 12 -10.26 -1.60 4.60
CA HIS A 12 -11.27 -0.55 4.59
C HIS A 12 -10.67 0.86 4.61
N ALA A 13 -9.59 1.09 5.35
CA ALA A 13 -8.91 2.37 5.35
C ALA A 13 -8.30 2.69 3.97
N ILE A 14 -7.69 1.70 3.32
CA ILE A 14 -7.15 1.86 1.96
C ILE A 14 -8.28 2.24 0.98
N LEU A 15 -9.41 1.52 1.00
CA LEU A 15 -10.55 1.83 0.13
C LEU A 15 -11.15 3.23 0.38
N ALA A 16 -11.06 3.74 1.61
CA ALA A 16 -11.62 5.04 1.97
C ALA A 16 -10.71 6.22 1.59
N GLU A 17 -9.39 6.03 1.62
CA GLU A 17 -8.42 7.12 1.47
C GLU A 17 -7.71 7.15 0.11
N PHE A 18 -7.56 6.01 -0.57
CA PHE A 18 -6.82 5.96 -1.83
C PHE A 18 -7.69 6.40 -3.03
N PRO A 19 -7.06 6.92 -4.11
CA PRO A 19 -7.75 7.19 -5.36
C PRO A 19 -8.45 5.95 -5.92
N ALA A 20 -9.57 6.15 -6.63
CA ALA A 20 -10.39 5.06 -7.18
C ALA A 20 -9.66 4.17 -8.20
N GLN A 21 -8.55 4.66 -8.78
CA GLN A 21 -7.68 3.90 -9.69
C GLN A 21 -6.87 2.83 -8.96
N VAL A 22 -6.66 2.97 -7.65
CA VAL A 22 -5.90 2.02 -6.86
C VAL A 22 -6.78 0.83 -6.52
N SER A 23 -6.38 -0.36 -6.97
CA SER A 23 -7.06 -1.60 -6.58
C SER A 23 -6.29 -2.29 -5.47
N VAL A 24 -7.02 -2.95 -4.57
CA VAL A 24 -6.43 -3.71 -3.46
C VAL A 24 -6.84 -5.17 -3.55
N SER A 25 -5.85 -6.06 -3.64
CA SER A 25 -6.08 -7.50 -3.59
C SER A 25 -5.82 -8.05 -2.18
N GLN A 26 -6.72 -8.93 -1.76
CA GLN A 26 -6.69 -9.59 -0.47
C GLN A 26 -6.51 -11.11 -0.69
N PRO A 27 -5.29 -11.64 -0.54
CA PRO A 27 -5.06 -13.08 -0.61
C PRO A 27 -5.83 -13.83 0.48
N LYS A 28 -6.35 -15.02 0.16
CA LYS A 28 -7.00 -15.89 1.16
C LYS A 28 -5.95 -16.38 2.16
N GLY A 29 -5.99 -15.82 3.36
CA GLY A 29 -5.07 -16.13 4.45
C GLY A 29 -3.83 -15.23 4.49
N GLY A 30 -3.32 -14.99 5.70
CA GLY A 30 -2.16 -14.12 5.95
C GLY A 30 -2.52 -12.73 6.47
N TYR A 31 -1.59 -11.79 6.30
CA TYR A 31 -1.67 -10.40 6.79
C TYR A 31 -1.04 -9.43 5.79
N PHE A 32 -1.01 -9.79 4.50
CA PHE A 32 -0.54 -8.89 3.46
C PHE A 32 -1.71 -8.39 2.64
N LEU A 33 -1.64 -7.12 2.25
CA LEU A 33 -2.46 -6.55 1.19
C LEU A 33 -1.52 -6.12 0.07
N TRP A 34 -2.00 -6.23 -1.15
CA TRP A 34 -1.30 -5.75 -2.33
C TRP A 34 -2.12 -4.67 -3.00
N LEU A 35 -1.50 -3.52 -3.19
CA LEU A 35 -2.07 -2.41 -3.91
C LEU A 35 -1.49 -2.42 -5.31
N ASP A 36 -2.37 -2.33 -6.30
CA ASP A 36 -2.04 -2.00 -7.69
C ASP A 36 -2.31 -0.51 -7.86
N LEU A 37 -1.26 0.27 -8.13
CA LEU A 37 -1.33 1.72 -8.25
C LEU A 37 -1.69 2.20 -9.67
N GLY A 38 -1.80 1.27 -10.63
CA GLY A 38 -1.91 1.54 -12.06
C GLY A 38 -0.56 1.55 -12.77
N GLU A 39 -0.53 1.07 -14.01
CA GLU A 39 0.70 0.80 -14.78
C GLU A 39 1.63 2.01 -14.96
N ASN A 40 1.12 3.23 -14.82
CA ASN A 40 1.89 4.47 -14.97
C ASN A 40 2.60 4.93 -13.68
N VAL A 41 2.34 4.28 -12.54
CA VAL A 41 2.93 4.66 -11.25
C VAL A 41 4.14 3.78 -10.94
N ASP A 42 5.28 4.40 -10.65
CA ASP A 42 6.46 3.70 -10.14
C ASP A 42 6.39 3.55 -8.61
N ALA A 43 6.13 2.32 -8.14
CA ALA A 43 6.05 2.03 -6.71
C ALA A 43 7.39 2.21 -5.98
N ALA A 44 8.53 2.11 -6.67
CA ALA A 44 9.83 2.38 -6.05
C ALA A 44 9.97 3.87 -5.73
N ARG A 45 9.48 4.75 -6.60
CA ARG A 45 9.43 6.20 -6.34
C ARG A 45 8.49 6.54 -5.19
N VAL A 46 7.27 5.98 -5.18
CA VAL A 46 6.33 6.14 -4.06
C VAL A 46 6.96 5.68 -2.75
N TYR A 47 7.67 4.55 -2.76
CA TYR A 47 8.41 4.05 -1.60
C TYR A 47 9.47 5.04 -1.09
N GLN A 48 10.28 5.62 -1.97
CA GLN A 48 11.30 6.61 -1.56
C GLN A 48 10.67 7.86 -0.93
N LEU A 49 9.58 8.37 -1.52
CA LEU A 49 8.84 9.52 -1.01
C LEU A 49 8.19 9.22 0.35
N ALA A 50 7.62 8.02 0.50
CA ALA A 50 7.01 7.57 1.76
C ALA A 50 8.08 7.40 2.85
N LEU A 51 9.23 6.82 2.51
CA LEU A 51 10.34 6.61 3.43
C LEU A 51 10.87 7.93 3.99
N ALA A 52 10.98 8.97 3.15
CA ALA A 52 11.36 10.31 3.58
C ALA A 52 10.36 10.94 4.58
N LYS A 53 9.11 10.46 4.61
CA LYS A 53 8.08 10.85 5.59
C LYS A 53 7.94 9.87 6.76
N GLY A 54 8.86 8.91 6.89
CA GLY A 54 8.85 7.90 7.96
C GLY A 54 7.88 6.74 7.75
N VAL A 55 7.38 6.56 6.51
CA VAL A 55 6.46 5.47 6.16
C VAL A 55 7.20 4.45 5.31
N SER A 56 7.43 3.26 5.85
CA SER A 56 8.06 2.16 5.12
C SER A 56 7.00 1.21 4.56
N VAL A 57 7.11 0.93 3.26
CA VAL A 57 6.31 -0.06 2.53
C VAL A 57 7.22 -0.93 1.66
N ALA A 58 6.72 -2.03 1.12
CA ALA A 58 7.51 -2.90 0.26
C ALA A 58 7.07 -2.75 -1.20
N PRO A 59 7.87 -2.14 -2.09
CA PRO A 59 7.55 -2.07 -3.51
C PRO A 59 7.55 -3.47 -4.14
N GLY A 60 6.66 -3.70 -5.11
CA GLY A 60 6.42 -5.00 -5.73
C GLY A 60 7.60 -5.51 -6.55
N SER A 61 8.46 -4.61 -7.02
CA SER A 61 9.73 -4.95 -7.69
C SER A 61 10.68 -5.79 -6.83
N MET A 62 10.56 -5.75 -5.49
CA MET A 62 11.32 -6.64 -4.61
C MET A 62 10.90 -8.11 -4.72
N PHE A 63 9.75 -8.41 -5.34
CA PHE A 63 9.13 -9.73 -5.41
C PHE A 63 8.98 -10.25 -6.85
N SER A 64 9.53 -9.54 -7.85
CA SER A 64 9.49 -9.93 -9.26
C SER A 64 10.83 -9.67 -9.93
N ALA A 65 11.39 -10.71 -10.55
CA ALA A 65 12.66 -10.61 -11.27
C ALA A 65 12.52 -9.88 -12.62
N ASP A 66 11.31 -9.83 -13.17
CA ASP A 66 10.94 -9.24 -14.46
C ASP A 66 10.26 -7.86 -14.33
N GLN A 67 10.27 -7.25 -13.14
CA GLN A 67 9.65 -5.95 -12.82
C GLN A 67 8.14 -5.85 -13.11
N ARG A 68 7.46 -6.98 -13.32
CA ARG A 68 6.03 -7.04 -13.62
C ARG A 68 5.13 -6.41 -12.55
N PHE A 69 5.63 -6.29 -11.32
CA PHE A 69 4.94 -5.67 -10.19
C PHE A 69 5.58 -4.33 -9.77
N SER A 70 6.26 -3.63 -10.69
CA SER A 70 6.86 -2.31 -10.42
C SER A 70 5.84 -1.23 -10.02
N HIS A 71 4.56 -1.41 -10.38
CA HIS A 71 3.45 -0.54 -10.02
C HIS A 71 2.70 -1.01 -8.75
N CYS A 72 3.15 -2.07 -8.09
CA CYS A 72 2.49 -2.62 -6.92
C CYS A 72 3.20 -2.24 -5.61
N ILE A 73 2.43 -2.12 -4.52
CA ILE A 73 2.95 -2.01 -3.15
C ILE A 73 2.36 -3.11 -2.29
N ARG A 74 3.21 -3.78 -1.51
CA ARG A 74 2.79 -4.72 -0.47
C ARG A 74 2.76 -4.04 0.89
N ILE A 75 1.63 -4.13 1.58
CA ILE A 75 1.41 -3.61 2.93
C ILE A 75 1.35 -4.76 3.93
N ASN A 76 2.10 -4.62 5.02
CA ASN A 76 2.06 -5.53 6.17
C ASN A 76 0.96 -5.08 7.15
N THR A 77 0.01 -5.96 7.44
CA THR A 77 -1.14 -5.71 8.32
C THR A 77 -1.10 -6.56 9.60
N SER A 78 0.06 -7.13 9.96
CA SER A 78 0.18 -7.95 11.17
C SER A 78 0.09 -7.11 12.45
N PHE A 79 0.41 -5.82 12.36
CA PHE A 79 0.37 -4.88 13.47
C PHE A 79 -1.05 -4.40 13.76
N GLU A 80 -1.28 -4.00 15.01
CA GLU A 80 -2.56 -3.44 15.42
C GLU A 80 -2.82 -2.10 14.74
N TRP A 81 -4.09 -1.83 14.46
CA TRP A 81 -4.49 -0.53 13.97
C TRP A 81 -4.30 0.52 15.07
N ALA A 82 -3.46 1.51 14.80
CA ALA A 82 -3.12 2.56 15.74
C ALA A 82 -3.11 3.93 15.02
N PRO A 83 -3.16 5.05 15.76
CA PRO A 83 -3.17 6.38 15.15
C PRO A 83 -1.98 6.65 14.20
N HIS A 84 -0.81 6.06 14.48
CA HIS A 84 0.35 6.18 13.60
C HIS A 84 0.16 5.42 12.27
N THR A 85 -0.52 4.26 12.30
CA THR A 85 -0.87 3.48 11.11
C THR A 85 -1.84 4.25 10.22
N ALA A 86 -2.88 4.83 10.82
CA ALA A 86 -3.83 5.69 10.09
C ALA A 86 -3.11 6.86 9.41
N ARG A 87 -2.24 7.57 10.15
CA ARG A 87 -1.44 8.66 9.57
C ARG A 87 -0.52 8.19 8.44
N ALA A 88 0.11 7.03 8.58
CA ALA A 88 0.97 6.46 7.53
C ALA A 88 0.17 6.14 6.26
N ILE A 89 -1.05 5.64 6.42
CA ILE A 89 -1.99 5.37 5.32
C ILE A 89 -2.41 6.66 4.62
N SER A 90 -2.77 7.72 5.37
CA SER A 90 -3.10 9.02 4.77
C SER A 90 -1.93 9.64 4.00
N ILE A 91 -0.71 9.53 4.54
CA ILE A 91 0.52 10.00 3.86
C ILE A 91 0.72 9.22 2.55
N LEU A 92 0.59 7.90 2.60
CA LEU A 92 0.78 7.05 1.43
C LEU A 92 -0.28 7.33 0.35
N ALA A 93 -1.55 7.47 0.74
CA ALA A 93 -2.64 7.79 -0.16
C ALA A 93 -2.41 9.14 -0.87
N ALA A 94 -1.96 10.16 -0.14
CA ALA A 94 -1.65 11.47 -0.70
C ALA A 94 -0.51 11.38 -1.74
N LEU A 95 0.57 10.67 -1.42
CA LEU A 95 1.70 10.47 -2.34
C LEU A 95 1.28 9.73 -3.62
N VAL A 96 0.49 8.67 -3.48
CA VAL A 96 -0.03 7.92 -4.63
C VAL A 96 -0.93 8.82 -5.49
N ALA A 97 -1.78 9.64 -4.88
CA ALA A 97 -2.64 10.57 -5.60
C ALA A 97 -1.84 11.66 -6.36
N GLU A 98 -0.68 12.08 -5.84
CA GLU A 98 0.22 13.00 -6.53
C GLU A 98 0.91 12.33 -7.72
N GLU A 99 1.35 11.08 -7.58
CA GLU A 99 2.03 10.33 -8.63
C GLU A 99 1.08 9.90 -9.76
N ILE A 100 -0.20 9.63 -9.48
CA ILE A 100 -1.22 9.33 -10.51
C ILE A 100 -1.54 10.56 -11.39
N LYS A 101 -1.35 11.78 -10.88
CA LYS A 101 -1.66 13.02 -11.60
C LYS A 101 -0.55 13.49 -12.54
N GLN A 102 0.66 12.94 -12.39
CA GLN A 102 1.82 13.27 -13.23
C GLN A 102 1.73 12.54 -14.57
#